data_AF-A0A8W8M559-F1
#
_entry.id   AF-A0A8W8M559-F1
#
_cell.length_a   1.000
_cell.length_b   1.000
_cell.length_c   1.000
_cell.angle_alpha   90.00
_cell.angle_beta   90.00
_cell.angle_gamma   90.00
#
_symmetry.space_group_name_H-M   'P 1'
#
loop_
_entity.id
_entity.type
_entity.pdbx_description
1 polymer ?
#
loop_
_entity_poly.entity_id
_entity_poly.type
_entity_poly.pdbx_seq_one_letter_code
_entity_poly.pdbx_strand_id
1 'polypeptide(L)'
;LSQYLAIIHPLRPRLTVRVVLAIVVIWQVSIVLAIPNLIYGKTEKYHDRVICLLDWSQELDFGYNLLILIVTYVLPLVTLTVTYARVGFELWGSRAIGENTPVQYERIRSKRRVVKMMIVVVVTFAVCWLPYHLYFVLAATKPEINNWKHMQNVYNVIYWMAMSNSMYNPIIYCWMNSRFRHGFVKLFCCCPCRLCAKFKDRSKPETVDTAIYDTLVKKEGVKRVHFGNIPIVTLSAR
;
A
#
# COMPACT_ATOMS: atom_id res chain seq x y z
N LEU A 1 4.40 -2.08 1.62
CA LEU A 1 5.78 -2.38 2.09
C LEU A 1 6.78 -2.43 0.93
N SER A 2 6.48 -3.17 -0.16
CA SER A 2 7.30 -3.25 -1.38
C SER A 2 7.55 -1.90 -2.07
N GLN A 3 6.53 -1.06 -2.24
CA GLN A 3 6.69 0.28 -2.83
C GLN A 3 7.47 1.25 -1.92
N TYR A 4 7.41 1.07 -0.61
CA TYR A 4 8.13 1.91 0.36
C TYR A 4 9.65 1.62 0.37
N LEU A 5 10.03 0.34 0.26
CA LEU A 5 11.42 -0.11 0.19
C LEU A 5 12.11 0.27 -1.13
N ALA A 6 11.39 0.20 -2.25
CA ALA A 6 11.92 0.56 -3.56
C ALA A 6 12.29 2.06 -3.67
N ILE A 7 11.58 2.93 -2.94
CA ILE A 7 11.78 4.38 -3.02
C ILE A 7 12.86 4.86 -2.04
N ILE A 8 13.05 4.18 -0.90
CA ILE A 8 14.06 4.58 0.09
C ILE A 8 15.43 3.96 -0.18
N HIS A 9 15.49 2.75 -0.76
CA HIS A 9 16.74 2.05 -1.06
C HIS A 9 16.71 1.48 -2.50
N PRO A 10 17.01 2.28 -3.53
CA PRO A 10 16.96 1.86 -4.93
C PRO A 10 17.97 0.75 -5.31
N LEU A 11 18.85 0.32 -4.40
CA LEU A 11 20.02 -0.54 -4.72
C LEU A 11 20.11 -1.85 -3.92
N ARG A 12 19.07 -2.28 -3.21
CA ARG A 12 18.99 -3.70 -2.75
C ARG A 12 17.57 -4.24 -2.89
N PRO A 13 17.18 -4.76 -4.07
CA PRO A 13 16.02 -5.62 -4.15
C PRO A 13 16.31 -6.88 -3.34
N ARG A 14 15.82 -6.94 -2.09
CA ARG A 14 15.68 -8.21 -1.37
C ARG A 14 14.45 -8.97 -1.90
N LEU A 15 14.36 -9.11 -3.22
CA LEU A 15 13.44 -10.03 -3.86
C LEU A 15 14.05 -11.42 -3.70
N THR A 16 13.75 -12.07 -2.60
CA THR A 16 14.09 -13.48 -2.42
C THR A 16 13.33 -14.31 -3.46
N VAL A 17 13.93 -15.42 -3.90
CA VAL A 17 13.29 -16.38 -4.82
C VAL A 17 11.88 -16.76 -4.33
N ARG A 18 11.70 -16.88 -3.01
CA ARG A 18 10.39 -17.13 -2.36
C ARG A 18 9.35 -16.05 -2.67
N VAL A 19 9.73 -14.77 -2.72
CA VAL A 19 8.82 -13.66 -3.04
C VAL A 19 8.44 -13.69 -4.51
N VAL A 20 9.40 -13.96 -5.41
CA VAL A 20 9.13 -14.08 -6.84
C VAL A 20 8.20 -15.26 -7.12
N LEU A 21 8.45 -16.42 -6.53
CA LEU A 21 7.58 -17.59 -6.63
C LEU A 21 6.17 -17.29 -6.11
N ALA A 22 6.04 -16.61 -4.97
CA ALA A 22 4.74 -16.22 -4.44
C ALA A 22 3.97 -15.30 -5.42
N ILE A 23 4.64 -14.35 -6.05
CA ILE A 23 4.03 -13.48 -7.07
C ILE A 23 3.53 -14.32 -8.25
N VAL A 24 4.35 -15.23 -8.77
CA VAL A 24 3.95 -16.12 -9.88
C VAL A 24 2.72 -16.96 -9.50
N VAL A 25 2.69 -17.54 -8.30
CA VAL A 25 1.53 -18.31 -7.81
C VAL A 25 0.28 -17.45 -7.73
N ILE A 26 0.37 -16.21 -7.23
CA ILE A 26 -0.77 -15.28 -7.17
C ILE A 26 -1.34 -15.01 -8.56
N TRP A 27 -0.48 -14.81 -9.56
CA TRP A 27 -0.91 -14.61 -10.95
C TRP A 27 -1.60 -15.85 -11.52
N GLN A 28 -1.05 -17.05 -11.29
CA GLN A 28 -1.67 -18.29 -11.75
C GLN A 28 -3.04 -18.51 -11.11
N VAL A 29 -3.14 -18.33 -9.79
CA VAL A 29 -4.43 -18.42 -9.08
C VAL A 29 -5.44 -17.40 -9.63
N SER A 30 -5.00 -16.17 -9.90
CA SER A 30 -5.86 -15.13 -10.48
C SER A 30 -6.38 -15.50 -11.86
N ILE A 31 -5.53 -16.08 -12.73
CA ILE A 31 -5.94 -16.56 -14.05
C ILE A 31 -6.95 -17.69 -13.91
N VAL A 32 -6.67 -18.69 -13.07
CA VAL A 32 -7.57 -19.82 -12.84
C VAL A 32 -8.95 -19.36 -12.36
N LEU A 33 -8.99 -18.41 -11.42
CA LEU A 33 -10.25 -17.85 -10.93
C LEU A 33 -10.99 -17.04 -12.00
N ALA A 34 -10.30 -16.45 -12.98
CA ALA A 34 -10.92 -15.68 -14.05
C ALA A 34 -11.53 -16.54 -15.17
N ILE A 35 -11.04 -17.78 -15.36
CA ILE A 35 -11.47 -18.69 -16.44
C ILE A 35 -12.99 -18.90 -16.48
N PRO A 36 -13.69 -19.20 -15.37
CA PRO A 36 -15.14 -19.40 -15.41
C PRO A 36 -15.91 -18.18 -15.94
N ASN A 37 -15.50 -16.96 -15.60
CA ASN A 37 -16.16 -15.76 -16.15
C ASN A 37 -16.01 -15.67 -17.66
N LEU A 38 -14.86 -16.10 -18.18
CA LEU A 38 -14.58 -16.06 -19.62
C LEU A 38 -15.40 -17.09 -20.39
N ILE A 39 -15.59 -18.29 -19.83
CA ILE A 39 -16.32 -19.38 -20.50
C ILE A 39 -17.84 -19.14 -20.45
N TYR A 40 -18.36 -18.71 -19.31
CA TYR A 40 -19.80 -18.57 -19.08
C TYR A 40 -20.35 -17.15 -19.30
N GLY A 41 -19.48 -16.17 -19.59
CA GLY A 41 -19.89 -14.82 -19.90
C GLY A 41 -20.61 -14.74 -21.26
N LYS A 42 -21.90 -14.41 -21.24
CA LYS A 42 -22.71 -14.18 -22.43
C LYS A 42 -23.25 -12.76 -22.45
N THR A 43 -23.51 -12.26 -23.65
CA THR A 43 -24.14 -10.96 -23.85
C THR A 43 -25.58 -11.13 -24.33
N GLU A 44 -26.52 -10.53 -23.62
CA GLU A 44 -27.93 -10.53 -23.99
C GLU A 44 -28.44 -9.10 -24.24
N LYS A 45 -29.39 -8.96 -25.16
CA LYS A 45 -30.06 -7.69 -25.44
C LYS A 45 -31.33 -7.60 -24.59
N TYR A 46 -31.35 -6.66 -23.64
CA TYR A 46 -32.50 -6.38 -22.79
C TYR A 46 -33.03 -4.97 -23.08
N HIS A 47 -34.26 -4.90 -23.61
CA HIS A 47 -35.06 -3.69 -23.88
C HIS A 47 -34.47 -2.57 -24.76
N ASP A 48 -33.15 -2.51 -25.00
CA ASP A 48 -32.36 -1.63 -25.91
C ASP A 48 -30.89 -1.52 -25.46
N ARG A 49 -30.49 -2.27 -24.42
CA ARG A 49 -29.13 -2.29 -23.88
C ARG A 49 -28.54 -3.69 -24.01
N VAL A 50 -27.24 -3.76 -24.31
CA VAL A 50 -26.47 -5.01 -24.27
C VAL A 50 -25.90 -5.15 -22.86
N ILE A 51 -26.29 -6.21 -22.16
CA ILE A 51 -25.76 -6.55 -20.83
C ILE A 51 -24.91 -7.82 -20.93
N CYS A 52 -23.87 -7.90 -20.12
CA CYS A 52 -23.05 -9.12 -19.98
C CYS A 52 -23.48 -9.83 -18.69
N LEU A 53 -23.88 -11.09 -18.81
CA LEU A 53 -24.37 -11.92 -17.72
C LEU A 53 -23.70 -13.31 -17.76
N LEU A 54 -23.52 -13.90 -16.58
CA LEU A 54 -22.94 -15.23 -16.41
C LEU A 54 -24.07 -16.25 -16.51
N ASP A 55 -24.04 -17.06 -17.57
CA ASP A 55 -25.05 -18.07 -17.85
C ASP A 55 -24.65 -19.43 -17.24
N TRP A 56 -24.94 -19.60 -15.95
CA TRP A 56 -24.69 -20.83 -15.17
C TRP A 56 -25.76 -21.07 -14.12
N SER A 57 -25.80 -22.27 -13.52
CA SER A 57 -26.80 -22.60 -12.50
C SER A 57 -26.62 -21.76 -11.23
N GLN A 58 -27.72 -21.50 -10.53
CA GLN A 58 -27.72 -20.68 -9.29
C GLN A 58 -26.79 -21.26 -8.20
N GLU A 59 -26.70 -22.59 -8.10
CA GLU A 59 -25.80 -23.26 -7.15
C GLU A 59 -24.32 -22.98 -7.46
N LEU A 60 -23.95 -22.98 -8.74
CA LEU A 60 -22.60 -22.66 -9.19
C LEU A 60 -22.29 -21.17 -8.98
N ASP A 61 -23.26 -20.29 -9.23
CA ASP A 61 -23.11 -18.84 -9.00
C ASP A 61 -22.81 -18.53 -7.54
N PHE A 62 -23.60 -19.06 -6.60
CA PHE A 62 -23.37 -18.86 -5.18
C PHE A 62 -22.02 -19.42 -4.73
N GLY A 63 -21.71 -20.67 -5.11
CA GLY A 63 -20.45 -21.33 -4.75
C GLY A 63 -19.23 -20.58 -5.28
N TYR A 64 -19.29 -20.09 -6.51
CA TYR A 64 -18.22 -19.32 -7.12
C TYR A 64 -18.03 -17.94 -6.48
N ASN A 65 -19.12 -17.19 -6.26
CA ASN A 65 -19.04 -15.87 -5.61
C ASN A 65 -18.53 -15.99 -4.17
N LEU A 66 -18.92 -17.05 -3.45
CA LEU A 66 -18.40 -17.37 -2.12
C LEU A 66 -16.90 -17.73 -2.16
N LEU A 67 -16.48 -18.56 -3.14
CA LEU A 67 -15.07 -18.89 -3.33
C LEU A 67 -14.24 -17.64 -3.62
N ILE A 68 -14.69 -16.77 -4.53
CA ILE A 68 -14.05 -15.48 -4.80
C ILE A 68 -13.95 -14.66 -3.52
N LEU A 69 -15.04 -14.47 -2.78
CA LEU A 69 -15.05 -13.73 -1.51
C LEU A 69 -13.99 -14.28 -0.54
N ILE A 70 -13.89 -15.60 -0.40
CA ILE A 70 -12.92 -16.21 0.50
C ILE A 70 -11.49 -15.94 0.02
N VAL A 71 -11.20 -16.20 -1.25
CA VAL A 71 -9.83 -16.16 -1.78
C VAL A 71 -9.32 -14.74 -1.96
N THR A 72 -10.14 -13.82 -2.46
CA THR A 72 -9.70 -12.45 -2.82
C THR A 72 -9.93 -11.43 -1.70
N TYR A 73 -10.78 -11.73 -0.71
CA TYR A 73 -11.09 -10.79 0.37
C TYR A 73 -10.81 -11.36 1.76
N VAL A 74 -11.43 -12.48 2.15
CA VAL A 74 -11.31 -13.00 3.54
C VAL A 74 -9.89 -13.44 3.85
N LEU A 75 -9.25 -14.25 3.00
CA LEU A 75 -7.89 -14.74 3.24
C LEU A 75 -6.87 -13.58 3.32
N PRO A 76 -6.83 -12.61 2.38
CA PRO A 76 -5.99 -11.43 2.51
C PRO A 76 -6.28 -10.62 3.78
N LEU A 77 -7.55 -10.41 4.13
CA LEU A 77 -7.89 -9.64 5.32
C LEU A 77 -7.42 -10.33 6.61
N VAL A 78 -7.66 -11.63 6.75
CA VAL A 78 -7.26 -12.42 7.93
C VAL A 78 -5.74 -12.47 8.05
N THR A 79 -5.04 -12.79 6.95
CA THR A 79 -3.57 -12.86 6.95
C THR A 79 -2.94 -11.52 7.33
N LEU A 80 -3.43 -10.41 6.77
CA LEU A 80 -2.97 -9.06 7.11
C LEU A 80 -3.29 -8.71 8.57
N THR A 81 -4.51 -8.99 9.03
CA THR A 81 -4.93 -8.67 10.41
C THR A 81 -4.10 -9.45 11.43
N VAL A 82 -3.91 -10.75 11.25
CA VAL A 82 -3.14 -11.59 12.17
C VAL A 82 -1.67 -11.19 12.18
N THR A 83 -1.06 -11.01 11.02
CA THR A 83 0.36 -10.60 10.94
C THR A 83 0.58 -9.23 11.59
N TYR A 84 -0.30 -8.26 11.33
CA TYR A 84 -0.17 -6.93 11.93
C TYR A 84 -0.56 -6.88 13.40
N ALA A 85 -1.53 -7.69 13.85
CA ALA A 85 -1.84 -7.82 15.27
C ALA A 85 -0.62 -8.34 16.04
N ARG A 86 0.02 -9.42 15.56
CA ARG A 86 1.25 -9.95 16.17
C ARG A 86 2.37 -8.91 16.24
N VAL A 87 2.62 -8.18 15.15
CA VAL A 87 3.61 -7.09 15.12
C VAL A 87 3.22 -5.96 16.08
N GLY A 88 1.93 -5.62 16.17
CA GLY A 88 1.41 -4.61 17.09
C GLY A 88 1.60 -4.99 18.55
N PHE A 89 1.27 -6.24 18.92
CA PHE A 89 1.46 -6.77 20.27
C PHE A 89 2.93 -6.80 20.66
N GLU A 90 3.82 -7.25 19.77
CA GLU A 90 5.27 -7.26 20.00
C GLU A 90 5.81 -5.84 20.28
N LEU A 91 5.35 -4.83 19.52
CA LEU A 91 5.76 -3.44 19.69
C LEU A 91 5.14 -2.72 20.89
N TRP A 92 4.04 -3.24 21.43
CA TRP A 92 3.41 -2.73 22.65
C TRP A 92 4.01 -3.39 23.89
N GLY A 93 4.24 -4.71 23.84
CA GLY A 93 4.84 -5.51 24.90
C GLY A 93 6.33 -5.22 25.11
N SER A 94 7.06 -4.83 24.05
CA SER A 94 8.46 -4.38 24.14
C SER A 94 8.64 -2.98 24.78
N ARG A 95 7.78 -2.58 25.74
CA ARG A 95 8.12 -1.45 26.64
C ARG A 95 9.36 -1.86 27.41
N ALA A 96 10.50 -1.43 26.89
CA ALA A 96 11.83 -1.79 27.36
C ALA A 96 11.94 -1.56 28.87
N ILE A 97 12.05 -2.69 29.57
CA ILE A 97 12.46 -2.81 30.96
C ILE A 97 13.97 -2.50 30.95
N GLY A 98 14.34 -1.22 31.05
CA GLY A 98 15.73 -0.76 31.03
C GLY A 98 15.89 0.69 30.55
N GLU A 99 17.01 1.33 30.93
CA GLU A 99 17.40 2.69 30.53
C GLU A 99 17.31 2.87 29.01
N ASN A 100 16.25 3.52 28.54
CA ASN A 100 15.96 3.64 27.13
C ASN A 100 16.80 4.76 26.52
N THR A 101 17.81 4.38 25.74
CA THR A 101 18.55 5.36 24.91
C THR A 101 17.57 6.08 23.96
N PRO A 102 17.72 7.39 23.72
CA PRO A 102 16.82 8.16 22.83
C PRO A 102 16.72 7.56 21.42
N VAL A 103 17.78 6.91 20.94
CA VAL A 103 17.84 6.20 19.65
C VAL A 103 16.88 5.00 19.60
N GLN A 104 16.68 4.26 20.69
CA GLN A 104 15.72 3.15 20.74
C GLN A 104 14.27 3.64 20.67
N TYR A 105 13.96 4.76 21.34
CA TYR A 105 12.63 5.38 21.31
C TYR A 105 12.25 5.83 19.89
N GLU A 106 13.17 6.45 19.16
CA GLU A 106 12.95 6.86 17.76
C GLU A 106 12.74 5.66 16.82
N ARG A 107 13.47 4.56 17.03
CA ARG A 107 13.27 3.31 16.28
C ARG A 107 11.89 2.71 16.54
N ILE A 108 11.44 2.65 17.79
CA ILE A 108 10.11 2.14 18.15
C ILE A 108 9.01 3.04 17.56
N ARG A 109 9.17 4.37 17.64
CA ARG A 109 8.24 5.35 17.05
C ARG A 109 8.12 5.17 15.54
N SER A 110 9.23 4.97 14.85
CA SER A 110 9.27 4.72 13.41
C SER A 110 8.56 3.42 13.03
N LYS A 111 8.78 2.33 13.78
CA LYS A 111 8.07 1.05 13.56
C LYS A 111 6.56 1.19 13.79
N ARG A 112 6.12 1.85 14.86
CA ARG A 112 4.70 2.11 15.13
C ARG A 112 4.02 2.91 14.03
N ARG A 113 4.72 3.89 13.43
CA ARG A 113 4.22 4.66 12.29
C ARG A 113 3.92 3.76 11.09
N VAL A 114 4.80 2.81 10.79
CA VAL A 114 4.60 1.84 9.71
C VAL A 114 3.43 0.90 10.01
N VAL A 115 3.28 0.44 11.25
CA VAL A 115 2.13 -0.39 11.65
C VAL A 115 0.80 0.36 11.55
N LYS A 116 0.74 1.60 12.06
CA LYS A 116 -0.44 2.46 11.92
C LYS A 116 -0.84 2.62 10.45
N MET A 117 0.16 2.65 9.56
CA MET A 117 -0.04 2.79 8.13
C MET A 117 -0.61 1.54 7.49
N MET A 118 -0.07 0.39 7.86
CA MET A 118 -0.60 -0.90 7.45
C MET A 118 -2.06 -1.07 7.90
N ILE A 119 -2.41 -0.66 9.12
CA ILE A 119 -3.80 -0.68 9.61
C ILE A 119 -4.72 0.17 8.71
N VAL A 120 -4.31 1.39 8.37
CA VAL A 120 -5.11 2.27 7.48
C VAL A 120 -5.32 1.62 6.11
N VAL A 121 -4.29 0.98 5.53
CA VAL A 121 -4.41 0.25 4.27
C VAL A 121 -5.40 -0.91 4.39
N VAL A 122 -5.32 -1.70 5.47
CA VAL A 122 -6.23 -2.84 5.70
C VAL A 122 -7.68 -2.39 5.85
N VAL A 123 -7.93 -1.34 6.64
CA VAL A 123 -9.28 -0.78 6.81
C VAL A 123 -9.82 -0.26 5.48
N THR A 124 -8.99 0.44 4.71
CA THR A 124 -9.38 0.97 3.40
C THR A 124 -9.74 -0.15 2.44
N PHE A 125 -8.93 -1.21 2.38
CA PHE A 125 -9.23 -2.40 1.57
C PHE A 125 -10.55 -3.04 2.00
N ALA A 126 -10.78 -3.21 3.32
CA ALA A 126 -12.00 -3.78 3.86
C ALA A 126 -13.24 -2.99 3.42
N VAL A 127 -13.25 -1.67 3.63
CA VAL A 127 -14.42 -0.84 3.33
C VAL A 127 -14.70 -0.68 1.84
N CYS A 128 -13.66 -0.70 0.99
CA CYS A 128 -13.86 -0.53 -0.46
C CYS A 128 -14.38 -1.79 -1.14
N TRP A 129 -13.97 -2.97 -0.66
CA TRP A 129 -14.33 -4.26 -1.28
C TRP A 129 -15.54 -4.94 -0.65
N LEU A 130 -15.85 -4.65 0.61
CA LEU A 130 -16.99 -5.25 1.31
C LEU A 130 -18.33 -5.05 0.57
N PRO A 131 -18.70 -3.83 0.12
CA PRO A 131 -19.98 -3.61 -0.57
C PRO A 131 -20.08 -4.38 -1.88
N TYR A 132 -18.95 -4.51 -2.57
CA TYR A 132 -18.85 -5.24 -3.84
C TYR A 132 -19.12 -6.74 -3.63
N HIS A 133 -18.38 -7.39 -2.73
CA HIS A 133 -18.61 -8.81 -2.47
C HIS A 133 -19.99 -9.10 -1.86
N LEU A 134 -20.48 -8.22 -0.99
CA LEU A 134 -21.81 -8.36 -0.42
C LEU A 134 -22.89 -8.30 -1.49
N TYR A 135 -22.76 -7.39 -2.47
CA TYR A 135 -23.68 -7.32 -3.61
C TYR A 135 -23.75 -8.65 -4.37
N PHE A 136 -22.61 -9.25 -4.72
CA PHE A 136 -22.59 -10.51 -5.46
C PHE A 136 -23.19 -11.69 -4.69
N VAL A 137 -22.92 -11.80 -3.38
CA VAL A 137 -23.53 -12.84 -2.54
C VAL A 137 -25.04 -12.62 -2.38
N LEU A 138 -25.48 -11.38 -2.24
CA LEU A 138 -26.91 -11.04 -2.18
C LEU A 138 -27.62 -11.30 -3.51
N ALA A 139 -27.00 -10.96 -4.64
CA ALA A 139 -27.54 -11.23 -5.97
C ALA A 139 -27.69 -12.73 -6.23
N ALA A 140 -26.72 -13.55 -5.78
CA ALA A 140 -26.77 -15.01 -5.91
C ALA A 140 -27.87 -15.65 -5.04
N THR A 141 -28.18 -15.07 -3.88
CA THR A 141 -29.19 -15.62 -2.94
C THR A 141 -30.60 -15.07 -3.17
N LYS A 142 -30.72 -13.83 -3.66
CA LYS A 142 -31.99 -13.14 -3.92
C LYS A 142 -31.91 -12.42 -5.28
N PRO A 143 -32.16 -13.13 -6.39
CA PRO A 143 -32.06 -12.54 -7.73
C PRO A 143 -33.05 -11.38 -7.94
N GLU A 144 -34.13 -11.32 -7.17
CA GLU A 144 -35.12 -10.23 -7.20
C GLU A 144 -34.55 -8.84 -6.96
N ILE A 145 -33.43 -8.74 -6.21
CA ILE A 145 -32.76 -7.46 -5.92
C ILE A 145 -32.26 -6.81 -7.22
N ASN A 146 -31.88 -7.60 -8.22
CA ASN A 146 -31.34 -7.08 -9.48
C ASN A 146 -32.41 -6.40 -10.36
N ASN A 147 -33.69 -6.71 -10.13
CA ASN A 147 -34.81 -6.17 -10.91
C ASN A 147 -35.30 -4.79 -10.42
N TRP A 148 -34.71 -4.25 -9.35
CA TRP A 148 -35.10 -2.94 -8.83
C TRP A 148 -34.65 -1.79 -9.74
N LYS A 149 -35.53 -0.80 -9.93
CA LYS A 149 -35.37 0.32 -10.87
C LYS A 149 -34.06 1.13 -10.71
N HIS A 150 -33.48 1.15 -9.51
CA HIS A 150 -32.25 1.90 -9.22
C HIS A 150 -31.02 1.01 -8.98
N MET A 151 -31.13 -0.32 -9.14
CA MET A 151 -30.05 -1.23 -8.78
C MET A 151 -28.80 -1.02 -9.64
N GLN A 152 -28.96 -0.69 -10.92
CA GLN A 152 -27.84 -0.36 -11.81
C GLN A 152 -26.99 0.81 -11.30
N ASN A 153 -27.64 1.86 -10.78
CA ASN A 153 -26.94 3.03 -10.24
C ASN A 153 -26.19 2.65 -8.95
N VAL A 154 -26.81 1.85 -8.10
CA VAL A 154 -26.19 1.34 -6.87
C VAL A 154 -24.98 0.47 -7.19
N TYR A 155 -25.10 -0.46 -8.15
CA TYR A 155 -24.01 -1.29 -8.63
C TYR A 155 -22.83 -0.44 -9.14
N ASN A 156 -23.10 0.59 -9.95
CA ASN A 156 -22.06 1.49 -10.44
C ASN A 156 -21.32 2.18 -9.29
N VAL A 157 -22.02 2.69 -8.28
CA VAL A 157 -21.39 3.33 -7.11
C VAL A 157 -20.52 2.34 -6.33
N ILE A 158 -21.03 1.12 -6.09
CA ILE A 158 -20.30 0.05 -5.41
C ILE A 158 -19.03 -0.32 -6.19
N TYR A 159 -19.14 -0.47 -7.51
CA TYR A 159 -18.01 -0.77 -8.38
C TYR A 159 -16.97 0.34 -8.37
N TRP A 160 -17.39 1.61 -8.46
CA TRP A 160 -16.50 2.77 -8.37
C TRP A 160 -15.75 2.81 -7.03
N MET A 161 -16.43 2.49 -5.93
CA MET A 161 -15.81 2.42 -4.61
C MET A 161 -14.73 1.33 -4.57
N ALA A 162 -15.01 0.14 -5.08
CA ALA A 162 -14.03 -0.95 -5.16
C ALA A 162 -12.79 -0.56 -6.01
N MET A 163 -13.02 0.06 -7.17
CA MET A 163 -11.94 0.49 -8.08
C MET A 163 -11.10 1.64 -7.52
N SER A 164 -11.69 2.50 -6.67
CA SER A 164 -10.96 3.60 -6.01
C SER A 164 -9.87 3.14 -5.04
N ASN A 165 -9.83 1.84 -4.67
CA ASN A 165 -8.81 1.24 -3.82
C ASN A 165 -7.37 1.57 -4.28
N SER A 166 -7.14 1.63 -5.59
CA SER A 166 -5.83 1.97 -6.16
C SER A 166 -5.38 3.41 -5.85
N MET A 167 -6.30 4.35 -5.70
CA MET A 167 -6.02 5.77 -5.42
C MET A 167 -5.60 6.01 -3.97
N TYR A 168 -6.14 5.23 -3.03
CA TYR A 168 -5.83 5.42 -1.61
C TYR A 168 -4.41 5.03 -1.26
N ASN A 169 -3.80 4.09 -2.00
CA ASN A 169 -2.42 3.65 -1.77
C ASN A 169 -1.47 4.88 -1.68
N PRO A 170 -1.21 5.66 -2.75
CA PRO A 170 -0.39 6.88 -2.67
C PRO A 170 -0.81 7.88 -1.60
N ILE A 171 -2.11 8.10 -1.40
CA ILE A 171 -2.64 9.07 -0.43
C ILE A 171 -2.24 8.68 1.00
N ILE A 172 -2.39 7.40 1.35
CA ILE A 172 -2.01 6.86 2.66
C ILE A 172 -0.48 6.98 2.85
N TYR A 173 0.32 6.72 1.81
CA TYR A 173 1.78 6.93 1.86
C TYR A 173 2.17 8.40 2.02
N CYS A 174 1.48 9.33 1.35
CA CYS A 174 1.74 10.77 1.44
C CYS A 174 1.33 11.36 2.78
N TRP A 175 0.17 10.96 3.31
CA TRP A 175 -0.34 11.45 4.58
C TRP A 175 0.52 10.98 5.75
N MET A 176 0.89 9.69 5.76
CA MET A 176 1.61 9.13 6.88
C MET A 176 3.09 9.42 6.84
N ASN A 177 3.74 9.63 5.68
CA ASN A 177 5.19 9.82 5.61
C ASN A 177 5.59 11.24 5.14
N SER A 178 6.12 12.01 6.09
CA SER A 178 6.50 13.41 5.88
C SER A 178 7.58 13.55 4.80
N ARG A 179 8.51 12.59 4.65
CA ARG A 179 9.53 12.63 3.59
C ARG A 179 8.94 12.42 2.19
N PHE A 180 7.89 11.61 2.05
CA PHE A 180 7.19 11.40 0.77
C PHE A 180 6.33 12.61 0.37
N ARG A 181 5.71 13.27 1.34
CA ARG A 181 4.98 14.52 1.10
C ARG A 181 5.86 15.58 0.42
N HIS A 182 7.15 15.67 0.77
CA HIS A 182 8.08 16.62 0.12
C HIS A 182 8.36 16.26 -1.34
N GLY A 183 8.48 14.97 -1.68
CA GLY A 183 8.65 14.50 -3.06
C GLY A 183 7.40 14.73 -3.93
N PHE A 184 6.22 14.44 -3.39
CA PHE A 184 4.94 14.67 -4.09
C PHE A 184 4.63 16.17 -4.24
N VAL A 185 4.90 16.99 -3.22
CA VAL A 185 4.80 18.45 -3.35
C VAL A 185 5.78 18.96 -4.42
N LYS A 186 6.99 18.41 -4.54
CA LYS A 186 7.92 18.80 -5.60
C LYS A 186 7.44 18.41 -7.01
N LEU A 187 6.73 17.29 -7.15
CA LEU A 187 6.11 16.84 -8.41
C LEU A 187 4.89 17.67 -8.82
N PHE A 188 4.05 18.08 -7.85
CA PHE A 188 2.86 18.90 -8.10
C PHE A 188 3.11 20.42 -8.04
N CYS A 189 4.24 20.86 -7.47
CA CYS A 189 4.67 22.27 -7.42
C CYS A 189 5.56 22.62 -8.63
N CYS A 190 5.25 22.07 -9.82
CA CYS A 190 5.74 22.54 -11.11
C CYS A 190 4.97 23.77 -11.63
N CYS A 191 4.20 24.46 -10.77
CA CYS A 191 3.70 25.79 -11.05
C CYS A 191 4.60 26.84 -10.37
N PRO A 192 4.94 27.95 -11.03
CA PRO A 192 5.75 29.03 -10.46
C PRO A 192 4.93 29.87 -9.47
N CYS A 193 4.36 29.23 -8.44
CA CYS A 193 3.54 29.89 -7.44
C CYS A 193 4.35 30.12 -6.16
N ARG A 194 4.26 31.34 -5.62
CA ARG A 194 5.04 31.87 -4.48
C ARG A 194 4.96 31.05 -3.17
N LEU A 195 4.13 30.01 -3.09
CA LEU A 195 4.10 29.07 -1.96
C LEU A 195 5.35 28.18 -1.86
N CYS A 196 6.02 27.87 -2.97
CA CYS A 196 7.18 26.98 -2.96
C CYS A 196 8.44 27.64 -2.33
N ALA A 197 8.52 28.97 -2.25
CA ALA A 197 9.63 29.68 -1.60
C ALA A 197 9.63 29.53 -0.07
N LYS A 198 8.45 29.42 0.56
CA LYS A 198 8.33 29.28 2.03
C LYS A 198 8.66 27.88 2.55
N PHE A 199 8.68 26.86 1.69
CA PHE A 199 8.91 25.47 2.10
C PHE A 199 10.39 25.08 2.12
N LYS A 200 11.24 25.77 1.34
CA LYS A 200 12.69 25.55 1.29
C LYS A 200 13.40 25.90 2.61
N ASP A 201 12.79 26.75 3.43
CA ASP A 201 13.38 27.23 4.70
C ASP A 201 13.07 26.29 5.89
N ARG A 202 12.05 25.43 5.78
CA ARG A 202 11.65 24.51 6.87
C ARG A 202 12.35 23.15 6.81
N SER A 203 13.12 22.87 5.76
CA SER A 203 13.91 21.64 5.58
C SER A 203 15.35 21.83 6.03
N LYS A 204 15.58 22.28 7.27
CA LYS A 204 16.88 22.04 7.91
C LYS A 204 16.99 20.54 8.23
N PRO A 205 18.08 19.85 7.85
CA PRO A 205 18.31 18.49 8.30
C PRO A 205 18.39 18.46 9.83
N GLU A 206 17.79 17.44 10.45
CA GLU A 206 17.92 17.17 11.88
C GLU A 206 19.40 17.20 12.25
N THR A 207 19.76 18.11 13.17
CA THR A 207 21.10 18.41 13.71
C THR A 207 21.85 17.21 14.31
N VAL A 208 21.24 16.03 14.32
CA VAL A 208 21.77 14.79 14.89
C VAL A 208 22.78 14.11 13.95
N ASP A 209 22.59 14.21 12.63
CA ASP A 209 23.50 13.57 11.65
C ASP A 209 24.84 14.31 11.54
N THR A 210 24.86 15.64 11.73
CA THR A 210 26.08 16.45 11.65
C THR A 210 27.04 16.18 12.81
N ALA A 211 26.51 15.95 14.02
CA ALA A 211 27.32 15.63 15.19
C ALA A 211 27.99 14.25 15.10
N ILE A 212 27.28 13.26 14.53
CA ILE A 212 27.83 11.91 14.32
C ILE A 212 28.89 11.94 13.21
N TYR A 213 28.66 12.71 12.13
CA TYR A 213 29.65 12.92 11.07
C TYR A 213 30.92 13.63 11.58
N ASP A 214 30.78 14.70 12.36
CA ASP A 214 31.92 15.42 12.95
C ASP A 214 32.70 14.53 13.93
N THR A 215 32.02 13.64 14.66
CA THR A 215 32.68 12.68 15.57
C THR A 215 33.46 11.62 14.80
N LEU A 216 32.96 11.14 13.66
CA LEU A 216 33.65 10.16 12.81
C LEU A 216 34.86 10.76 12.08
N VAL A 217 34.75 11.99 11.57
CA VAL A 217 35.85 12.69 10.89
C VAL A 217 37.00 13.01 11.86
N LYS A 218 36.69 13.34 13.12
CA LYS A 218 37.71 13.62 14.15
C LYS A 218 38.46 12.37 14.61
N LYS A 219 37.86 11.18 14.45
CA LYS A 219 38.43 9.90 14.89
C LYS A 219 39.41 9.28 13.86
N GLU A 220 39.29 9.62 12.58
CA GLU A 220 40.10 9.04 11.49
C GLU A 220 41.18 9.98 10.90
N GLY A 221 41.39 11.17 11.46
CA GLY A 221 42.52 12.03 11.08
C GLY A 221 42.52 12.51 9.61
N VAL A 222 41.37 12.53 8.95
CA VAL A 222 41.25 12.90 7.53
C VAL A 222 41.34 14.43 7.38
N LYS A 223 42.35 14.91 6.64
CA LYS A 223 42.49 16.34 6.30
C LYS A 223 41.51 16.75 5.19
N ARG A 224 40.80 17.86 5.40
CA ARG A 224 39.99 18.55 4.38
C ARG A 224 40.89 19.10 3.28
N VAL A 225 40.64 18.74 2.02
CA VAL A 225 41.17 19.46 0.85
C VAL A 225 39.99 20.06 0.10
N HIS A 226 40.03 21.38 -0.12
CA HIS A 226 39.01 22.11 -0.87
C HIS A 226 39.49 22.39 -2.29
N PHE A 227 38.72 21.96 -3.30
CA PHE A 227 38.85 22.43 -4.68
C PHE A 227 37.55 23.18 -5.02
N GLY A 228 37.58 24.52 -4.87
CA GLY A 228 36.40 25.37 -5.06
C GLY A 228 35.25 25.08 -4.09
N ASN A 229 34.02 25.49 -4.47
CA ASN A 229 32.81 25.39 -3.65
C ASN A 229 32.18 23.98 -3.59
N ILE A 230 32.92 22.92 -3.94
CA ILE A 230 32.43 21.54 -3.94
C ILE A 230 33.37 20.69 -3.06
N PRO A 231 32.92 20.18 -1.90
CA PRO A 231 33.74 19.30 -1.08
C PRO A 231 33.79 17.90 -1.72
N ILE A 232 34.98 17.44 -2.10
CA ILE A 232 35.25 16.07 -2.56
C ILE A 232 36.09 15.37 -1.48
N VAL A 233 35.66 14.18 -1.06
CA VAL A 233 36.42 13.33 -0.12
C VAL A 233 37.17 12.29 -0.94
N THR A 234 38.48 12.38 -1.01
CA THR A 234 39.34 11.34 -1.61
C THR A 234 39.93 10.46 -0.53
N LEU A 235 39.62 9.16 -0.58
CA LEU A 235 40.28 8.13 0.23
C LEU A 235 41.71 7.96 -0.30
N SER A 236 42.71 8.28 0.54
CA SER A 236 44.11 7.93 0.28
C SER A 236 44.30 6.46 0.58
N ALA A 237 44.39 5.62 -0.45
CA ALA A 237 44.89 4.27 -0.29
C ALA A 237 46.38 4.34 0.06
N ARG A 238 46.75 3.80 1.22
CA ARG A 238 48.09 3.29 1.53
C ARG A 238 47.95 1.82 1.89
#